data_AF-A0A0R1WKH5-F1
#
_entry.id   AF-A0A0R1WKH5-F1
#
_cell.length_a   1.000
_cell.length_b   1.000
_cell.length_c   1.000
_cell.angle_alpha   90.00
_cell.angle_beta   90.00
_cell.angle_gamma   90.00
#
_symmetry.space_group_name_H-M   'P 1'
#
loop_
_entity.id
_entity.type
_entity.pdbx_description
1 polymer ?
#
loop_
_entity_poly.entity_id
_entity_poly.type
_entity_poly.pdbx_seq_one_letter_code
_entity_poly.pdbx_strand_id
1 'polypeptide(L)'
;MQITLENKDTHKLNDYQKKQFVKMARLAIDKKDGPFNWNNYQNVSIHVYKMKKQSEYGLIYKVKPTIRSKQHTITNSIIVKLANRNLKTYHKFSIKGYSSDFSNFMNN
;
A
#
# COMPACT_ATOMS: atom_id res chain seq x y z
N MET A 1 18.10 2.76 -8.07
CA MET A 1 17.45 3.19 -6.81
C MET A 1 17.64 2.10 -5.78
N GLN A 2 18.21 2.39 -4.61
CA GLN A 2 18.41 1.39 -3.56
C GLN A 2 17.24 1.49 -2.57
N ILE A 3 16.38 0.47 -2.59
CA ILE A 3 15.24 0.31 -1.67
C ILE A 3 15.80 -0.37 -0.43
N THR A 4 15.80 0.31 0.72
CA THR A 4 16.15 -0.34 1.98
C THR A 4 14.98 -1.25 2.35
N LEU A 5 15.13 -2.57 2.14
CA LEU A 5 14.16 -3.55 2.60
C LEU A 5 14.02 -3.44 4.13
N GLU A 6 12.81 -3.66 4.66
CA GLU A 6 12.62 -3.90 6.11
C GLU A 6 13.55 -5.05 6.54
N ASN A 7 14.72 -4.71 7.08
CA ASN A 7 15.57 -5.62 7.83
C ASN A 7 15.17 -5.53 9.30
N LYS A 8 15.30 -6.64 10.04
CA LYS A 8 14.97 -6.76 11.47
C LYS A 8 15.61 -5.67 12.34
N ASP A 9 16.69 -5.05 11.86
CA ASP A 9 17.48 -4.02 12.55
C ASP A 9 17.07 -2.57 12.23
N THR A 10 16.22 -2.33 11.22
CA THR A 10 15.88 -0.98 10.77
C THR A 10 14.37 -0.78 10.77
N HIS A 11 13.85 -0.14 11.82
CA HIS A 11 12.45 0.31 11.93
C HIS A 11 11.39 -0.80 11.84
N LYS A 12 11.14 -1.51 12.96
CA LYS A 12 9.87 -2.23 13.12
C LYS A 12 8.73 -1.21 13.22
N LEU A 13 7.95 -1.05 12.15
CA LEU A 13 6.68 -0.33 12.24
C LEU A 13 5.77 -1.06 13.23
N ASN A 14 5.17 -0.30 14.14
CA ASN A 14 4.16 -0.85 15.06
C ASN A 14 2.84 -1.10 14.32
N ASP A 15 1.95 -1.88 14.94
CA ASP A 15 0.68 -2.27 14.33
C ASP A 15 -0.20 -1.07 13.96
N TYR A 16 -0.16 0.00 14.75
CA TYR A 16 -0.87 1.23 14.45
C TYR A 16 -0.37 1.86 13.14
N GLN A 17 0.95 2.01 12.99
CA GLN A 17 1.57 2.57 11.79
C GLN A 17 1.27 1.71 10.56
N LYS A 18 1.38 0.38 10.68
CA LYS A 18 1.02 -0.54 9.60
C LYS A 18 -0.44 -0.37 9.17
N LYS A 19 -1.37 -0.25 10.13
CA LYS A 19 -2.79 0.03 9.84
C LYS A 19 -2.97 1.35 9.09
N GLN A 20 -2.23 2.41 9.43
CA GLN A 20 -2.29 3.67 8.69
C GLN A 20 -1.81 3.52 7.25
N PHE A 21 -0.71 2.80 7.03
CA PHE A 21 -0.21 2.54 5.68
C PHE A 21 -1.16 1.67 4.85
N VAL A 22 -1.83 0.69 5.44
CA VAL A 22 -2.89 -0.09 4.76
C VAL A 22 -4.03 0.83 4.32
N LYS A 23 -4.50 1.73 5.20
CA LYS A 23 -5.53 2.71 4.84
C LYS A 23 -5.09 3.61 3.68
N MET A 24 -3.85 4.11 3.72
CA MET A 24 -3.30 4.92 2.62
C MET A 24 -3.20 4.13 1.32
N ALA A 25 -2.74 2.88 1.37
CA ALA A 25 -2.65 2.02 0.19
C ALA A 25 -4.02 1.80 -0.44
N ARG A 26 -5.04 1.47 0.36
CA ARG A 26 -6.44 1.32 -0.09
C ARG A 26 -6.97 2.59 -0.74
N LEU A 27 -6.80 3.74 -0.08
CA LEU A 27 -7.21 5.03 -0.64
C LEU A 27 -6.50 5.36 -1.97
N ALA A 28 -5.22 4.99 -2.09
CA ALA A 28 -4.46 5.20 -3.31
C ALA A 28 -4.95 4.32 -4.46
N ILE A 29 -5.26 3.05 -4.17
CA ILE A 29 -5.85 2.11 -5.12
C ILE A 29 -7.24 2.57 -5.53
N ASP A 30 -8.11 2.92 -4.58
CA ASP A 30 -9.46 3.44 -4.89
C ASP A 30 -9.41 4.68 -5.77
N LYS A 31 -8.41 5.55 -5.60
CA LYS A 31 -8.25 6.75 -6.43
C LYS A 31 -7.76 6.44 -7.85
N LYS A 32 -7.14 5.29 -8.08
CA LYS A 32 -6.46 4.95 -9.34
C LYS A 32 -7.18 3.89 -10.16
N ASP A 33 -7.65 2.83 -9.51
CA ASP A 33 -8.27 1.67 -10.17
C ASP A 33 -9.70 1.40 -9.66
N GLY A 34 -10.13 2.10 -8.61
CA GLY A 34 -11.39 1.86 -7.89
C GLY A 34 -12.35 3.05 -7.92
N PRO A 35 -13.47 2.98 -7.18
CA PRO A 35 -13.56 2.47 -5.81
C PRO A 35 -13.82 0.95 -5.69
N PHE A 36 -13.22 0.32 -4.69
CA PHE A 36 -13.44 -1.09 -4.36
C PHE A 36 -14.21 -1.28 -3.04
N ASN A 37 -15.04 -2.32 -2.99
CA ASN A 37 -15.59 -2.79 -1.71
C ASN A 37 -14.55 -3.66 -1.00
N TRP A 38 -13.77 -3.06 -0.10
CA TRP A 38 -12.68 -3.74 0.63
C TRP A 38 -13.13 -4.91 1.52
N ASN A 39 -14.42 -5.08 1.81
CA ASN A 39 -14.93 -6.28 2.50
C ASN A 39 -14.83 -7.54 1.62
N ASN A 40 -14.74 -7.35 0.30
CA ASN A 40 -14.59 -8.42 -0.68
C ASN A 40 -13.11 -8.81 -0.89
N TYR A 41 -12.20 -8.26 -0.08
CA TYR A 41 -10.76 -8.48 -0.20
C TYR A 41 -10.12 -8.74 1.17
N GLN A 42 -9.29 -9.78 1.24
CA GLN A 42 -8.48 -10.09 2.38
C GLN A 42 -7.11 -9.41 2.28
N ASN A 43 -6.65 -8.82 3.39
CA ASN A 43 -5.28 -8.35 3.52
C ASN A 43 -4.33 -9.56 3.58
N VAL A 44 -3.40 -9.66 2.63
CA VAL A 44 -2.35 -10.69 2.67
C VAL A 44 -1.13 -10.15 3.40
N SER A 45 -0.56 -9.06 2.90
CA SER A 45 0.57 -8.40 3.56
C SER A 45 0.69 -6.93 3.14
N ILE A 46 1.42 -6.18 3.96
CA ILE A 46 1.93 -4.86 3.61
C ILE A 46 3.41 -4.79 3.98
N HIS A 47 4.24 -4.38 3.03
CA HIS A 47 5.64 -4.04 3.28
C HIS A 47 5.82 -2.55 3.02
N VAL A 48 6.50 -1.87 3.94
CA VAL A 48 6.69 -0.43 3.89
C VAL A 48 8.17 -0.13 3.87
N TYR A 49 8.60 0.63 2.88
CA TYR A 49 9.98 0.98 2.64
C TYR A 49 10.14 2.48 2.77
N LYS A 50 10.99 2.92 3.70
CA LYS A 50 11.36 4.34 3.77
C LYS A 50 12.24 4.67 2.56
N MET A 51 11.82 5.65 1.75
CA MET A 51 12.60 6.10 0.60
C MET A 51 13.70 7.07 1.07
N LYS A 52 14.73 7.28 0.23
CA LYS A 52 15.80 8.26 0.52
C LYS A 52 15.26 9.70 0.61
N LYS A 53 14.20 10.00 -0.16
CA LYS A 53 13.53 11.30 -0.15
C LYS A 53 12.73 11.48 1.13
N GLN A 54 12.80 12.68 1.70
CA GLN A 54 12.14 12.98 2.97
C GLN A 54 10.61 12.77 2.86
N SER A 55 10.05 12.08 3.86
CA SER A 55 8.62 11.80 3.99
C SER A 55 8.03 10.95 2.86
N GLU A 56 8.87 10.29 2.05
CA GLU A 56 8.44 9.36 1.01
C GLU A 56 8.58 7.91 1.47
N TYR A 57 7.55 7.13 1.17
CA TYR A 57 7.46 5.72 1.53
C TYR A 57 6.97 4.92 0.33
N GLY A 58 7.66 3.81 0.04
CA GLY A 58 7.20 2.79 -0.88
C GLY A 58 6.36 1.76 -0.12
N LEU A 59 5.22 1.38 -0.68
CA LEU A 59 4.30 0.40 -0.13
C LEU A 59 4.17 -0.72 -1.14
N ILE A 60 4.39 -1.96 -0.70
CA ILE A 60 4.01 -3.16 -1.43
C ILE A 60 2.84 -3.77 -0.68
N TYR A 61 1.64 -3.61 -1.20
CA TYR A 61 0.39 -4.03 -0.57
C TYR A 61 -0.26 -5.15 -1.37
N LYS A 62 -0.40 -6.30 -0.73
CA LYS A 62 -0.94 -7.52 -1.33
C LYS A 62 -2.32 -7.82 -0.77
N VAL A 63 -3.29 -7.99 -1.67
CA VAL A 63 -4.68 -8.33 -1.33
C VAL A 63 -5.17 -9.49 -2.16
N LYS A 64 -6.15 -10.22 -1.64
CA LYS A 64 -6.76 -11.36 -2.34
C LYS A 64 -8.28 -11.22 -2.30
N PRO A 65 -9.00 -11.39 -3.43
CA PRO A 65 -10.46 -11.41 -3.41
C PRO A 65 -10.98 -12.55 -2.52
N THR A 66 -12.03 -12.29 -1.74
CA THR A 66 -12.68 -13.31 -0.88
C THR A 66 -13.81 -14.06 -1.60
N ILE A 67 -14.43 -13.43 -2.61
CA ILE A 67 -15.67 -13.92 -3.23
C ILE A 67 -15.42 -14.63 -4.59
N ARG A 68 -14.31 -14.34 -5.27
CA ARG A 68 -14.01 -14.94 -6.58
C ARG A 68 -13.15 -16.20 -6.43
N SER A 69 -13.49 -17.24 -7.19
CA SER A 69 -12.71 -18.49 -7.33
C SER A 69 -11.26 -18.28 -7.78
N LYS A 70 -10.97 -17.13 -8.41
CA LYS A 70 -9.61 -16.69 -8.73
C LYS A 70 -8.90 -16.24 -7.44
N GLN A 71 -8.23 -17.17 -6.78
CA GLN A 71 -7.40 -16.98 -5.58
C GLN A 71 -6.11 -16.15 -5.81
N HIS A 72 -6.02 -15.41 -6.92
CA HIS A 72 -4.80 -14.68 -7.27
C HIS A 72 -4.54 -13.55 -6.27
N THR A 73 -3.29 -13.41 -5.86
CA THR A 73 -2.86 -12.32 -4.99
C THR A 73 -2.55 -11.10 -5.85
N ILE A 74 -3.32 -10.04 -5.66
CA ILE A 74 -3.14 -8.77 -6.35
C ILE A 74 -2.05 -7.99 -5.62
N THR A 75 -0.94 -7.70 -6.30
CA THR A 75 0.15 -6.91 -5.75
C THR A 75 0.03 -5.46 -6.20
N ASN A 76 0.15 -4.54 -5.24
CA ASN A 76 0.08 -3.11 -5.47
C ASN A 76 1.39 -2.47 -5.03
N SER A 77 2.01 -1.72 -5.91
CA SER A 77 3.24 -0.97 -5.65
C SER A 77 2.94 0.52 -5.66
N ILE A 78 3.08 1.18 -4.51
CA ILE A 78 2.62 2.55 -4.31
C ILE A 78 3.75 3.36 -3.69
N ILE A 79 4.02 4.55 -4.22
CA ILE A 79 4.91 5.52 -3.58
C ILE A 79 4.05 6.64 -3.04
N VAL A 80 4.03 6.81 -1.72
CA VAL A 80 3.30 7.88 -1.04
C VAL A 80 4.28 8.89 -0.46
N LYS A 81 3.92 10.18 -0.54
CA LYS A 81 4.60 11.26 0.17
C LYS A 81 3.68 11.83 1.22
N LEU A 82 4.07 11.70 2.49
CA LEU A 82 3.35 12.30 3.61
C LEU A 82 3.58 13.81 3.63
N ALA A 83 2.51 14.60 3.81
CA ALA A 83 2.64 16.05 3.97
C ALA A 83 3.32 16.40 5.29
N ASN A 84 3.05 15.62 6.33
CA ASN A 84 3.66 15.76 7.65
C ASN A 84 4.57 14.57 7.94
N ARG A 85 5.63 14.77 8.74
CA ARG A 85 6.51 13.67 9.20
C ARG A 85 5.77 12.66 10.11
N ASN A 86 4.59 13.00 10.62
CA ASN A 86 3.83 12.14 11.52
C ASN A 86 2.76 11.32 10.77
N LEU A 87 2.53 10.09 11.24
CA LEU A 87 1.48 9.20 10.74
C LEU A 87 0.11 9.43 11.42
N LYS A 88 0.02 10.38 12.37
CA LYS A 88 -1.26 10.74 13.03
C LYS A 88 -2.23 11.40 12.05
N THR A 89 -1.72 12.05 10.99
CA THR A 89 -2.52 12.74 9.96
C THR A 89 -2.47 12.01 8.61
N TYR A 90 -2.79 10.71 8.61
CA TYR A 90 -2.73 9.84 7.42
C TYR A 90 -3.56 10.30 6.21
N HIS A 91 -4.52 11.21 6.39
CA HIS A 91 -5.33 11.78 5.32
C HIS A 91 -4.60 12.85 4.47
N LYS A 92 -3.43 13.34 4.92
CA LYS A 92 -2.65 14.37 4.21
C LYS A 92 -1.44 13.74 3.52
N PHE A 93 -1.67 12.98 2.45
CA PHE A 93 -0.61 12.38 1.62
C PHE A 93 -0.86 12.60 0.13
N SER A 94 0.19 12.47 -0.66
CA SER A 94 0.13 12.48 -2.12
C SER A 94 0.69 11.18 -2.69
N ILE A 95 0.12 10.72 -3.81
CA ILE A 95 0.58 9.53 -4.54
C ILE A 95 1.61 10.00 -5.57
N LYS A 96 2.85 9.58 -5.44
CA LYS A 96 3.97 9.94 -6.33
C LYS A 96 4.24 8.89 -7.39
N GLY A 97 3.88 7.64 -7.11
CA GLY A 97 4.02 6.51 -8.02
C GLY A 97 2.96 5.47 -7.69
N TYR A 98 2.47 4.79 -8.72
CA TYR A 98 1.44 3.77 -8.58
C TYR A 98 1.59 2.74 -9.70
N SER A 99 1.54 1.48 -9.32
CA SER A 99 1.42 0.34 -10.23
C SER A 99 0.63 -0.75 -9.52
N SER A 100 -0.25 -1.42 -10.24
CA SER A 100 -1.10 -2.45 -9.67
C SER A 100 -1.39 -3.55 -10.68
N ASP A 101 -1.50 -4.78 -10.15
CA ASP A 101 -2.02 -5.92 -10.90
C ASP A 101 -3.56 -5.88 -11.04
N PHE A 102 -4.26 -4.90 -10.43
CA PHE A 102 -5.72 -4.75 -10.55
C PHE A 102 -6.17 -4.61 -12.01
N SER A 103 -5.44 -3.85 -12.83
CA SER A 103 -5.75 -3.66 -14.26
C SER A 103 -5.74 -4.98 -15.04
N ASN A 104 -4.80 -5.88 -14.69
CA ASN A 104 -4.72 -7.21 -15.29
C ASN A 104 -5.78 -8.17 -14.74
N PHE A 105 -6.18 -8.00 -13.48
CA PHE A 105 -7.22 -8.81 -12.84
C PHE A 105 -8.64 -8.50 -13.35
N MET A 106 -8.92 -7.24 -13.70
CA MET A 106 -10.26 -6.82 -14.16
C MET A 106 -10.51 -7.09 -15.65
N ASN A 107 -9.45 -7.23 -16.46
CA ASN A 107 -9.54 -7.47 -17.91
C ASN A 107 -9.62 -8.98 -18.30
N ASN A 108 -9.79 -9.90 -17.33
CA ASN A 108 -9.81 -11.36 -17.52
C ASN A 108 -10.86 -12.05 -16.65
#